data_AF-A0A140K7X1-F1
#
_entry.id   AF-A0A140K7X1-F1
#
_cell.length_a   1.000
_cell.length_b   1.000
_cell.length_c   1.000
_cell.angle_alpha   90.00
_cell.angle_beta   90.00
_cell.angle_gamma   90.00
#
_symmetry.space_group_name_H-M   'P 1'
#
loop_
_entity.id
_entity.type
_entity.pdbx_description
1 polymer ?
#
loop_
_entity_poly.entity_id
_entity_poly.type
_entity_poly.pdbx_seq_one_letter_code
_entity_poly.pdbx_strand_id
1 'polypeptide(L)' 'MAWIDPLKDGKSRIELIDSMGSDLSVVNDARASFEKSSQQLSEKDIKLINYLIKHQHTSPFRGVVFKFKVKAPLYVCRQW' A
#
# COMPACT_ATOMS: atom_id res chain seq x y z
N MET A 1 13.75 15.25 2.72
CA MET A 1 12.43 14.67 2.42
C MET A 1 12.08 15.00 0.99
N ALA A 2 11.92 13.99 0.13
CA ALA A 2 11.64 14.18 -1.28
C ALA A 2 10.13 14.19 -1.51
N TRP A 3 9.60 15.31 -2.00
CA TRP A 3 8.24 15.42 -2.51
C TRP A 3 8.27 15.40 -4.03
N ILE A 4 7.18 14.97 -4.64
CA ILE A 4 7.02 14.88 -6.10
C ILE A 4 5.98 15.92 -6.52
N ASP A 5 6.22 16.61 -7.63
CA ASP A 5 5.19 17.42 -8.31
C ASP A 5 4.55 16.58 -9.42
N PRO A 6 3.39 15.96 -9.18
CA PRO A 6 2.74 15.10 -10.17
C PRO A 6 2.15 15.87 -11.35
N LEU A 7 1.84 17.17 -11.18
CA LEU A 7 1.20 17.99 -12.21
C LEU A 7 2.20 18.84 -12.99
N LYS A 8 3.46 18.91 -12.53
CA LYS A 8 4.53 19.74 -13.12
C LYS A 8 4.14 21.22 -13.24
N ASP A 9 3.36 21.71 -12.28
CA ASP A 9 2.87 23.08 -12.24
C ASP A 9 3.69 23.98 -11.29
N GLY A 10 4.72 23.42 -10.63
CA GLY A 10 5.57 24.09 -9.65
C GLY A 10 4.89 24.36 -8.31
N LYS A 11 3.64 23.92 -8.12
CA LYS A 11 2.78 24.23 -6.96
C LYS A 11 2.32 22.99 -6.23
N SER A 12 1.98 21.95 -6.98
CA SER A 12 1.41 20.68 -6.51
C SER A 12 2.49 19.79 -5.91
N ARG A 13 2.16 19.08 -4.84
CA ARG A 13 3.13 18.27 -4.09
C ARG A 13 2.47 17.04 -3.48
N ILE A 14 3.13 15.90 -3.58
CA ILE A 14 2.83 14.68 -2.83
C ILE A 14 4.08 14.29 -2.06
N GLU A 15 3.91 14.05 -0.76
CA GLU A 15 4.96 13.63 0.15
C GLU A 15 4.48 12.42 0.96
N LEU A 16 5.26 11.34 0.96
CA LEU A 16 5.04 10.22 1.87
C LEU A 16 5.57 10.64 3.25
N ILE A 17 4.66 10.72 4.22
CA ILE A 17 4.99 11.11 5.59
C ILE A 17 5.35 9.88 6.42
N ASP A 18 4.62 8.78 6.22
CA ASP A 18 4.72 7.59 7.05
C ASP A 18 4.06 6.39 6.34
N SER A 19 4.44 5.17 6.73
CA SER A 19 3.88 3.93 6.20
C SER A 19 3.90 2.83 7.25
N MET A 20 2.83 2.03 7.29
CA MET A 20 2.70 0.84 8.14
C MET A 20 2.44 -0.39 7.28
N GLY A 21 3.12 -1.48 7.60
CA GLY A 21 2.99 -2.76 6.91
C GLY A 21 3.95 -2.93 5.75
N SER A 22 4.01 -4.16 5.24
CA SER A 22 4.87 -4.61 4.16
C SER A 22 4.20 -5.77 3.42
N ASP A 23 4.82 -6.25 2.34
CA ASP A 23 4.37 -7.48 1.66
C ASP A 23 4.29 -8.68 2.61
N LEU A 24 5.21 -8.76 3.59
CA LEU A 24 5.18 -9.82 4.61
C LEU A 24 3.97 -9.67 5.55
N SER A 25 3.54 -8.44 5.83
CA SER A 25 2.33 -8.17 6.63
C SER A 25 1.10 -8.71 5.91
N VAL A 26 0.95 -8.43 4.61
CA VAL A 26 -0.15 -8.94 3.78
C VAL A 26 -0.19 -10.47 3.78
N VAL A 27 0.98 -11.10 3.64
CA VAL A 27 1.11 -12.56 3.64
C VAL A 27 0.71 -13.15 4.99
N ASN A 28 1.15 -12.55 6.08
CA ASN A 28 0.81 -13.01 7.42
C ASN A 28 -0.67 -12.80 7.76
N ASP A 29 -1.27 -11.69 7.32
CA ASP A 29 -2.71 -11.45 7.45
C ASP A 29 -3.53 -12.51 6.71
N ALA A 30 -3.08 -12.93 5.51
CA ALA A 30 -3.71 -14.04 4.78
C ALA A 30 -3.50 -15.41 5.44
N ARG A 31 -2.33 -15.64 6.03
CA ARG A 31 -1.98 -16.91 6.68
C ARG A 31 -2.59 -17.09 8.07
N ALA A 32 -3.04 -16.01 8.70
CA ALA A 32 -3.75 -16.07 9.97
C ALA A 32 -4.96 -17.02 9.91
N SER A 33 -5.64 -17.12 8.74
CA SER A 33 -6.73 -18.08 8.52
C SER A 33 -6.32 -19.56 8.60
N PHE A 34 -5.02 -19.85 8.56
CA PHE A 34 -4.44 -21.19 8.65
C PHE A 34 -3.53 -21.37 9.86
N GLU A 35 -3.60 -20.44 10.83
CA GLU A 35 -2.72 -20.42 12.03
C GLU A 35 -1.23 -20.48 11.69
N LYS A 36 -0.83 -19.82 10.59
CA LYS A 36 0.56 -19.79 10.11
C LYS A 36 1.10 -18.37 10.02
N SER A 37 2.42 -18.24 10.12
CA SER A 37 3.13 -16.98 9.89
C SER A 37 4.48 -17.23 9.21
N SER A 38 5.08 -16.16 8.71
CA SER A 38 6.40 -16.16 8.09
C SER A 38 7.21 -14.99 8.60
N GLN A 39 8.50 -15.25 8.83
CA GLN A 39 9.44 -14.25 9.33
C GLN A 39 10.16 -13.51 8.20
N GLN A 40 10.20 -14.11 7.01
CA GLN A 40 10.83 -13.55 5.83
C GLN A 40 9.97 -13.84 4.61
N LEU A 41 10.04 -12.95 3.62
CA LEU A 41 9.32 -13.10 2.37
C LEU A 41 10.04 -14.13 1.47
N SER A 42 9.30 -15.12 1.00
CA SER A 42 9.78 -16.15 0.09
C SER A 42 9.08 -16.07 -1.28
N GLU A 43 9.60 -16.78 -2.29
CA GLU A 43 8.95 -16.86 -3.61
C GLU A 43 7.51 -17.41 -3.54
N LYS A 44 7.24 -18.32 -2.60
CA LYS A 44 5.89 -18.85 -2.38
C LYS A 44 4.94 -17.77 -1.87
N ASP A 45 5.45 -16.78 -1.14
CA ASP A 45 4.68 -15.68 -0.58
C ASP A 45 4.32 -14.67 -1.66
N ILE A 46 5.27 -14.40 -2.56
CA ILE A 46 5.01 -13.59 -3.76
C ILE A 46 3.92 -14.25 -4.62
N LYS A 47 3.97 -15.58 -4.79
CA LYS A 47 2.89 -16.32 -5.48
C LYS A 47 1.55 -16.20 -4.74
N LEU A 48 1.55 -16.22 -3.41
CA LEU A 48 0.34 -16.02 -2.60
C LEU A 48 -0.24 -14.61 -2.79
N ILE A 49 0.57 -13.56 -2.73
CA ILE A 49 0.12 -12.17 -2.97
C ILE A 49 -0.55 -12.07 -4.34
N ASN A 50 0.08 -12.60 -5.39
CA ASN A 50 -0.48 -12.62 -6.74
C ASN A 50 -1.81 -13.38 -6.82
N TYR A 51 -1.92 -14.51 -6.11
CA TYR A 51 -3.16 -15.26 -6.00
C TYR A 51 -4.26 -14.43 -5.33
N LEU A 52 -3.97 -13.75 -4.21
CA LEU A 52 -4.94 -12.91 -3.50
C LEU A 52 -5.45 -11.77 -4.39
N ILE A 53 -4.56 -11.10 -5.13
CA ILE A 53 -4.92 -10.04 -6.09
C ILE A 53 -5.82 -10.61 -7.19
N LYS A 54 -5.40 -11.71 -7.83
CA LYS A 54 -6.15 -12.35 -8.93
C LYS A 54 -7.57 -12.73 -8.52
N HIS A 55 -7.76 -13.17 -7.27
CA HIS A 55 -9.05 -13.59 -6.74
C HIS A 55 -9.77 -12.51 -5.92
N GLN A 56 -9.30 -11.26 -5.96
CA GLN A 56 -9.91 -10.12 -5.26
C GLN A 56 -10.11 -10.35 -3.75
N HIS A 57 -9.22 -11.14 -3.14
CA HIS A 57 -9.18 -11.30 -1.69
C HIS A 57 -8.52 -10.07 -1.07
N THR A 58 -9.31 -9.02 -0.87
CA THR A 58 -8.80 -7.69 -0.49
C THR A 58 -8.52 -7.54 1.01
N SER A 59 -9.10 -8.37 1.87
CA SER A 59 -8.97 -8.21 3.33
C SER A 59 -7.50 -8.20 3.81
N PRO A 60 -6.61 -9.10 3.35
CA PRO A 60 -5.21 -9.11 3.77
C PRO A 60 -4.42 -7.85 3.39
N PHE A 61 -4.91 -7.03 2.44
CA PHE A 61 -4.24 -5.79 2.04
C PHE A 61 -4.61 -4.60 2.93
N ARG A 62 -5.67 -4.70 3.74
CA ARG A 62 -6.20 -3.57 4.54
C ARG A 62 -5.32 -3.21 5.73
N GLY A 63 -4.39 -4.07 6.13
CA GLY A 63 -3.41 -3.80 7.18
C GLY A 63 -2.24 -2.92 6.73
N VAL A 64 -2.08 -2.69 5.42
CA VAL A 64 -1.05 -1.81 4.87
C VAL A 64 -1.62 -0.41 4.71
N VAL A 65 -0.95 0.58 5.31
CA VAL A 65 -1.43 1.96 5.39
C VAL A 65 -0.32 2.92 4.98
N PHE A 66 -0.66 3.88 4.13
CA PHE A 66 0.24 4.97 3.73
C PHE A 66 -0.34 6.31 4.17
N LYS A 67 0.51 7.19 4.70
CA LYS A 67 0.15 8.54 5.12
C LYS A 67 0.80 9.55 4.20
N PHE A 68 -0.01 10.33 3.49
CA PHE A 68 0.47 11.33 2.55
C PHE A 68 0.12 12.74 2.99
N LYS A 69 1.05 13.68 2.74
CA LYS A 69 0.76 15.11 2.71
C LYS A 69 0.60 15.53 1.26
N VAL A 70 -0.58 16.04 0.94
CA VAL A 70 -0.98 16.37 -0.44
C VAL A 70 -1.30 17.85 -0.55
N LYS A 71 -0.74 18.50 -1.57
CA LYS A 71 -1.15 19.83 -2.04
C LYS A 71 -1.56 19.71 -3.50
N ALA A 72 -2.82 19.99 -3.80
CA ALA A 72 -3.37 19.95 -5.15
C ALA A 72 -4.45 21.05 -5.33
N PRO A 73 -4.82 21.40 -6.59
CA PRO A 73 -5.93 22.29 -6.86
C PRO A 73 -7.26 21.76 -6.31
N LEU A 74 -8.18 22.66 -5.93
CA LEU A 74 -9.45 22.30 -5.30
C LEU A 74 -10.29 21.33 -6.14
N TYR A 75 -10.30 21.47 -7.47
CA TYR A 75 -11.05 20.58 -8.35
C TYR A 75 -10.50 19.14 -8.37
N VAL A 76 -9.21 18.93 -8.09
CA VAL A 76 -8.60 17.61 -7.92
C VAL A 76 -8.97 17.04 -6.55
N CYS A 77 -8.84 17.84 -5.48
CA CYS A 77 -9.17 17.40 -4.12
C CYS A 77 -10.64 16.97 -3.95
N ARG A 78 -11.56 17.45 -4.80
CA ARG A 78 -12.98 17.07 -4.74
C ARG A 78 -13.31 15.74 -5.41
N GLN A 79 -12.40 15.20 -6.22
CA GLN A 79 -12.55 13.90 -6.89
C GLN A 79 -11.83 12.77 -6.16
N TRP A 80 -10.82 13.13 -5.38
CA TRP A 80 -9.95 12.21 -4.65
C TRP A 80 -10.72 11.50 -3.54
#